data_AF-A0AAU7V5A9-F1
#
_entry.id   AF-A0AAU7V5A9-F1
#
_cell.length_a   1.000
_cell.length_b   1.000
_cell.length_c   1.000
_cell.angle_alpha   90.00
_cell.angle_beta   90.00
_cell.angle_gamma   90.00
#
_symmetry.space_group_name_H-M   'P 1'
#
loop_
_entity.id
_entity.type
_entity.pdbx_description
1 polymer ?
#
loop_
_entity_poly.entity_id
_entity_poly.type
_entity_poly.pdbx_seq_one_letter_code
_entity_poly.pdbx_strand_id
1 'polypeptide(L)'
;MSRGRHAERELTALDSLPHLTRAVVHGDLGAENVLWEWSHGLPHLSGVLDWDDVTLSDPAEDLAAIGASYGPELLERVLALGSW
;
A
#
# COMPACT_ATOMS: atom_id res chain seq x y z
N MET A 1 -3.41 -21.70 30.27
CA MET A 1 -2.96 -22.14 28.93
C MET A 1 -4.13 -22.13 27.92
N SER A 2 -4.67 -20.97 27.52
CA SER A 2 -5.88 -20.91 26.66
C SER A 2 -5.94 -19.75 25.64
N ARG A 3 -4.81 -19.14 25.27
CA ARG A 3 -4.80 -18.06 24.27
C ARG A 3 -4.27 -18.48 22.88
N GLY A 4 -3.28 -19.39 22.82
CA GLY A 4 -2.69 -19.83 21.53
C GLY A 4 -3.64 -20.60 20.61
N ARG A 5 -4.49 -21.48 21.16
CA ARG A 5 -5.41 -22.31 20.36
C ARG A 5 -6.55 -21.56 19.69
N HIS A 6 -6.85 -20.34 20.12
CA HIS A 6 -7.88 -19.50 19.46
C HIS A 6 -7.28 -18.80 18.25
N ALA A 7 -6.09 -18.22 18.42
CA ALA A 7 -5.33 -17.58 17.33
C ALA A 7 -5.01 -18.55 16.20
N GLU A 8 -4.61 -19.80 16.49
CA GLU A 8 -4.34 -20.82 15.47
C GLU A 8 -5.60 -21.20 14.67
N ARG A 9 -6.78 -21.23 15.32
CA ARG A 9 -8.05 -21.55 14.67
C ARG A 9 -8.58 -20.41 13.80
N GLU A 10 -8.44 -19.17 14.25
CA GLU A 10 -8.73 -17.99 13.42
C GLU A 10 -7.79 -17.94 12.21
N LEU A 11 -6.50 -18.20 12.40
CA LEU A 11 -5.51 -18.24 11.31
C LEU A 11 -5.82 -19.34 10.28
N THR A 12 -6.25 -20.52 10.73
CA THR A 12 -6.67 -21.63 9.84
C THR A 12 -7.93 -21.30 9.05
N ALA A 13 -8.83 -20.48 9.60
CA ALA A 13 -10.04 -20.05 8.89
C ALA A 13 -9.73 -19.04 7.78
N LEU A 14 -8.71 -18.19 7.98
CA LEU A 14 -8.23 -17.23 6.97
C LEU A 14 -7.64 -17.91 5.72
N ASP A 15 -6.97 -19.05 5.90
CA ASP A 15 -6.39 -19.87 4.81
C ASP A 15 -7.44 -20.39 3.80
N SER A 16 -8.72 -20.40 4.18
CA SER A 16 -9.83 -20.90 3.35
C SER A 16 -10.63 -19.80 2.66
N LEU A 17 -10.35 -18.53 2.97
CA LEU A 17 -10.96 -17.40 2.28
C LEU A 17 -10.30 -17.24 0.91
N PRO A 18 -11.06 -16.92 -0.16
CA PRO A 18 -10.44 -16.53 -1.41
C PRO A 18 -9.46 -15.40 -1.11
N HIS A 19 -8.18 -15.57 -1.46
CA HIS A 19 -7.23 -14.48 -1.42
C HIS A 19 -7.72 -13.40 -2.39
N LEU A 20 -8.51 -12.45 -1.88
CA LEU A 20 -8.85 -11.20 -2.56
C LEU A 20 -7.64 -10.25 -2.46
N THR A 21 -6.44 -10.80 -2.59
CA THR A 21 -5.18 -10.07 -2.60
C THR A 21 -5.05 -9.43 -3.97
N ARG A 22 -5.40 -8.16 -4.07
CA ARG A 22 -5.40 -7.42 -5.35
C ARG A 22 -4.05 -6.80 -5.66
N ALA A 23 -3.23 -6.51 -4.64
CA ALA A 23 -1.88 -5.95 -4.81
C ALA A 23 -0.97 -6.21 -3.60
N VAL A 24 0.33 -6.05 -3.79
CA VAL A 24 1.27 -5.74 -2.71
C VAL A 24 1.06 -4.28 -2.35
N VAL A 25 0.75 -4.02 -1.09
CA VAL A 25 0.46 -2.71 -0.50
C VAL A 25 1.57 -2.38 0.48
N HIS A 26 2.08 -1.15 0.42
CA HIS A 26 3.11 -0.65 1.32
C HIS A 26 2.58 -0.50 2.75
N GLY A 27 1.34 -0.01 2.89
CA GLY A 27 0.66 0.18 4.18
C GLY A 27 0.89 1.56 4.80
N ASP A 28 1.86 2.32 4.27
CA ASP A 28 2.19 3.68 4.71
C ASP A 28 2.85 4.50 3.58
N LEU A 29 2.25 4.48 2.38
CA LEU A 29 2.83 5.17 1.20
C LEU A 29 2.61 6.69 1.22
N GLY A 30 2.93 7.33 2.34
CA GLY A 30 2.89 8.77 2.54
C GLY A 30 4.09 9.52 1.97
N ALA A 31 4.08 10.86 2.05
CA ALA A 31 5.14 11.69 1.47
C ALA A 31 6.52 11.51 2.11
N GLU A 32 6.57 11.05 3.35
CA GLU A 32 7.77 10.72 4.10
C GLU A 32 8.51 9.48 3.55
N ASN A 33 7.76 8.55 2.95
CA ASN A 33 8.27 7.26 2.49
C ASN A 33 8.56 7.24 0.99
N VAL A 34 8.42 8.37 0.31
CA VAL A 34 8.58 8.51 -1.14
C VAL A 34 9.67 9.52 -1.45
N LEU A 35 10.76 9.05 -2.04
CA LEU A 35 11.91 9.89 -2.41
C LEU A 35 11.73 10.47 -3.81
N TRP A 36 11.85 11.80 -3.90
CA TRP A 36 11.79 12.55 -5.14
C TRP A 36 13.14 13.19 -5.46
N GLU A 37 13.56 13.07 -6.70
CA GLU A 37 14.71 13.77 -7.26
C GLU A 37 14.26 14.73 -8.35
N TRP A 38 14.91 15.89 -8.44
CA TRP A 38 14.66 16.85 -9.52
C TRP A 38 15.62 16.57 -10.67
N SER A 39 15.07 16.16 -11.81
CA SER A 39 15.83 15.87 -13.03
C SER A 39 15.19 16.58 -14.22
N HIS A 40 15.98 17.35 -14.96
CA HIS A 40 15.51 18.11 -16.13
C HIS A 40 14.30 19.03 -15.84
N GLY A 41 14.21 19.57 -14.62
CA GLY A 41 13.13 20.46 -14.21
C GLY A 41 11.82 19.76 -13.85
N LEU A 42 11.81 18.42 -13.78
CA LEU A 42 10.64 17.63 -13.39
C LEU A 42 10.97 16.75 -12.16
N PRO A 43 10.01 16.50 -11.26
CA PRO A 43 10.19 15.55 -10.17
C PRO A 43 10.16 14.12 -10.71
N HIS A 44 11.09 13.29 -10.25
CA HIS A 44 11.21 11.88 -10.57
C HIS A 44 11.23 11.06 -9.28
N LEU A 45 10.39 10.03 -9.20
CA LEU A 45 10.39 9.09 -8.08
C LEU A 45 11.69 8.28 -8.11
N SER A 46 12.56 8.46 -7.11
CA SER A 46 13.86 7.76 -7.05
C SER A 46 13.88 6.58 -6.07
N GLY A 47 12.92 6.50 -5.15
CA GLY A 47 12.82 5.37 -4.22
C GLY A 47 11.59 5.41 -3.32
N VAL A 48 11.36 4.28 -2.66
CA VAL A 48 10.34 4.09 -1.62
C VAL A 48 11.01 3.47 -0.40
N LEU A 49 10.80 4.05 0.77
CA LEU A 49 11.43 3.70 2.05
C LEU A 49 10.45 3.00 2.97
N ASP A 50 10.95 2.38 4.05
CA ASP A 50 10.15 1.87 5.16
C ASP A 50 9.10 0.79 4.81
N TRP A 51 9.58 -0.37 4.40
CA TRP A 51 8.75 -1.50 3.95
C TRP A 51 8.28 -2.43 5.08
N ASP A 52 8.36 -2.02 6.33
CA ASP A 52 8.09 -2.91 7.48
C ASP A 52 6.59 -3.31 7.60
N ASP A 53 5.68 -2.49 7.05
CA ASP A 53 4.22 -2.72 7.06
C ASP A 53 3.67 -3.37 5.77
N VAL A 54 4.56 -3.84 4.88
CA VAL A 54 4.17 -4.40 3.58
C VAL A 54 3.27 -5.64 3.73
N THR A 55 2.17 -5.66 2.97
CA THR A 55 1.20 -6.75 3.01
C THR A 55 0.50 -6.96 1.68
N LEU A 56 -0.14 -8.13 1.49
CA LEU A 56 -1.06 -8.33 0.39
C LEU A 56 -2.46 -7.86 0.83
N SER A 57 -2.93 -6.74 0.27
CA SER A 57 -4.15 -6.06 0.73
C SER A 57 -4.87 -5.34 -0.43
N ASP A 58 -5.82 -4.46 -0.08
CA ASP A 58 -6.53 -3.58 -1.00
C ASP A 58 -5.64 -2.37 -1.39
N PRO A 59 -5.33 -2.16 -2.68
CA PRO A 59 -4.53 -1.00 -3.13
C PRO A 59 -5.15 0.35 -2.79
N ALA A 60 -6.43 0.41 -2.41
CA ALA A 60 -7.07 1.64 -1.94
C ALA A 60 -6.35 2.29 -0.75
N GLU A 61 -5.64 1.51 0.07
CA GLU A 61 -4.86 1.99 1.21
C GLU A 61 -3.70 2.91 0.79
N ASP A 62 -2.81 2.42 -0.07
CA ASP A 62 -1.71 3.23 -0.62
C ASP A 62 -2.22 4.41 -1.47
N LEU A 63 -3.31 4.21 -2.22
CA LEU A 63 -3.93 5.28 -2.99
C LEU A 63 -4.50 6.40 -2.09
N ALA A 64 -5.09 6.04 -0.96
CA ALA A 64 -5.56 7.00 0.03
C ALA A 64 -4.38 7.76 0.65
N ALA A 65 -3.27 7.08 0.96
CA ALA A 65 -2.05 7.72 1.47
C ALA A 65 -1.45 8.72 0.47
N ILE A 66 -1.40 8.37 -0.82
CA ILE A 66 -0.99 9.28 -1.90
C ILE A 66 -1.91 10.50 -1.96
N GLY A 67 -3.23 10.30 -1.94
CA GLY A 67 -4.20 11.39 -2.00
C GLY A 67 -4.10 12.34 -0.80
N ALA A 68 -3.90 11.79 0.39
CA ALA A 68 -3.73 12.57 1.62
C ALA A 68 -2.42 13.38 1.63
N SER A 69 -1.35 12.82 1.08
CA SER A 69 0.00 13.41 1.15
C SER A 69 0.30 14.41 0.03
N TYR A 70 -0.22 14.17 -1.17
CA TYR A 70 0.11 14.93 -2.38
C TYR A 70 -1.09 15.64 -3.02
N GLY A 71 -2.30 15.41 -2.50
CA GLY A 71 -3.52 16.02 -2.99
C GLY A 71 -4.24 15.21 -4.09
N PRO A 72 -5.50 15.58 -4.36
CA PRO A 72 -6.37 14.85 -5.27
C PRO A 72 -5.87 14.85 -6.71
N GLU A 73 -5.18 15.90 -7.17
CA GLU A 73 -4.71 16.00 -8.56
C GLU A 73 -3.66 14.93 -8.90
N LEU A 74 -2.78 14.58 -7.95
CA LEU A 74 -1.83 13.48 -8.17
C LEU A 74 -2.55 12.15 -8.15
N LEU A 75 -3.47 11.95 -7.19
CA LEU A 75 -4.25 10.72 -7.09
C LEU A 75 -5.04 10.43 -8.38
N GLU A 76 -5.74 11.43 -8.93
CA GLU A 76 -6.47 11.29 -10.20
C GLU A 76 -5.57 10.88 -11.36
N ARG A 77 -4.36 11.45 -11.44
CA ARG A 77 -3.37 11.07 -12.46
C ARG A 77 -2.90 9.62 -12.30
N VAL A 78 -2.67 9.18 -11.06
CA VAL A 78 -2.28 7.78 -10.77
C VAL A 78 -3.42 6.82 -11.13
N LEU A 79 -4.65 7.14 -10.75
CA LEU A 79 -5.84 6.34 -11.09
C LEU A 79 -6.05 6.24 -12.60
N ALA A 80 -5.81 7.31 -13.36
CA ALA A 80 -5.94 7.30 -14.82
C ALA A 80 -4.90 6.42 -15.54
N LEU A 81 -3.77 6.09 -14.90
CA LEU A 81 -2.77 5.14 -15.40
C LEU A 81 -3.14 3.69 -15.09
N GLY A 82 -4.09 3.49 -14.19
CA GLY A 82 -4.58 2.20 -13.77
C GLY A 82 -5.34 1.46 -14.86
N SER A 83 -5.00 0.19 -15.07
CA SER A 83 -5.78 -0.76 -15.88
C SER A 83 -6.38 -1.85 -15.00
N TRP A 84 -6.94 -1.42 -13.86
CA TRP A 84 -7.50 -2.25 -12.78
C TRP A 84 -9.00 -2.54 -12.98
#